data_AF-A0AAE9XRI7-F1
#
_entry.id   AF-A0AAE9XRI7-F1
#
_cell.length_a   1.000
_cell.length_b   1.000
_cell.length_c   1.000
_cell.angle_alpha   90.00
_cell.angle_beta   90.00
_cell.angle_gamma   90.00
#
_symmetry.space_group_name_H-M   'P 1'
#
loop_
_entity.id
_entity.type
_entity.pdbx_description
1 polymer ?
#
loop_
_entity_poly.entity_id
_entity_poly.type
_entity_poly.pdbx_seq_one_letter_code
_entity_poly.pdbx_strand_id
1 'polypeptide(L)'
;MNKSLTFALLTLMGAVLLAACGQANTEADAGNDGDKLEIATTIYPVYAFTKEIVGDQADVSLMVPAGTEAHDYEPSAKQIAALNESDALIYHNENMETWVPSAESSINEDVNVIKGTENMVLLPGSEDDHDHYHSDEEGHEGHSHAYDPHTWVSPYRAIMEVASITAQLNELYPDMAEEFQANADAYMEELNELDALYAEASENASRQDFVTSHTAFTYLAVDYGLNQIGIAGLTPEEEPSAARLAELADYVKENDIQYIYYEEAGSDSMAKTLADEAGVEMAVLNPLESLSQEAMDEGADYISVMKENLTSLQKTTDLPAADAETAEEETEQTVYNGYFEDADVADRTLSDYAGEWQSVYPFLEDGTLDQVFDYKSKLNDGMTAEEYKEYYTTGYQTDIDNINITDNTIEYIVAGESKTFEYNYVGYEILTYEKGNRGVRFLFETNDPEAGDYKYVQFSDHNIAPVETGHYHIYWGGESQEALLEEVDHWPTYYPTDMSGSEIAQEMMAH
;
A
#
# COMPACT_ATOMS: atom_id res chain seq x y z
N MET A 1 -25.37 19.84 111.74
CA MET A 1 -24.60 21.11 111.77
C MET A 1 -23.98 21.31 110.39
N ASN A 2 -24.45 22.33 109.67
CA ASN A 2 -23.83 23.11 108.58
C ASN A 2 -22.29 22.96 108.43
N LYS A 3 -21.64 22.93 107.24
CA LYS A 3 -21.84 23.74 106.01
C LYS A 3 -20.96 23.25 104.81
N SER A 4 -21.50 23.38 103.59
CA SER A 4 -20.91 23.79 102.28
C SER A 4 -19.60 23.22 101.69
N LEU A 5 -19.65 22.73 100.42
CA LEU A 5 -18.99 23.36 99.24
C LEU A 5 -19.44 22.74 97.88
N THR A 6 -20.09 23.59 97.07
CA THR A 6 -20.18 23.81 95.62
C THR A 6 -19.65 22.82 94.54
N PHE A 7 -20.60 22.29 93.74
CA PHE A 7 -20.72 22.14 92.25
C PHE A 7 -19.61 21.58 91.31
N ALA A 8 -20.01 20.53 90.56
CA ALA A 8 -19.83 20.18 89.12
C ALA A 8 -18.41 20.24 88.47
N LEU A 9 -18.00 19.34 87.56
CA LEU A 9 -18.70 18.91 86.35
C LEU A 9 -18.05 17.63 85.77
N LEU A 10 -18.89 16.80 85.16
CA LEU A 10 -18.64 15.51 84.50
C LEU A 10 -17.82 15.69 83.21
N THR A 11 -16.63 15.10 83.09
CA THR A 11 -15.96 14.92 81.78
C THR A 11 -14.92 13.79 81.83
N LEU A 12 -14.82 13.07 80.71
CA LEU A 12 -13.75 12.15 80.32
C LEU A 12 -13.86 10.68 80.77
N MET A 13 -14.86 9.98 80.20
CA MET A 13 -14.79 8.52 80.00
C MET A 13 -15.14 8.25 78.53
N GLY A 14 -14.14 7.87 77.73
CA GLY A 14 -14.32 7.62 76.30
C GLY A 14 -13.01 7.14 75.69
N ALA A 15 -12.65 5.89 75.98
CA ALA A 15 -11.52 5.23 75.35
C ALA A 15 -11.91 3.80 74.98
N VAL A 16 -11.84 3.55 73.68
CA VAL A 16 -11.67 2.25 73.02
C VAL A 16 -12.85 1.29 73.12
N LEU A 17 -13.71 1.33 72.10
CA LEU A 17 -14.38 0.19 71.44
C LEU A 17 -15.43 0.77 70.49
N LEU A 18 -15.07 0.99 69.22
CA LEU A 18 -16.00 1.20 68.08
C LEU A 18 -15.15 1.26 66.78
N ALA A 19 -14.66 0.10 66.35
CA ALA A 19 -14.23 -0.15 64.98
C ALA A 19 -15.15 -1.24 64.42
N ALA A 20 -16.43 -0.89 64.27
CA ALA A 20 -17.44 -1.67 63.57
C ALA A 20 -18.65 -0.74 63.35
N CYS A 21 -19.14 -0.69 62.11
CA CYS A 21 -20.29 0.08 61.62
C CYS A 21 -20.01 1.56 61.27
N GLY A 22 -19.40 1.74 60.10
CA GLY A 22 -19.54 2.93 59.26
C GLY A 22 -19.88 2.51 57.83
N GLN A 23 -21.01 1.82 57.64
CA GLN A 23 -21.61 1.61 56.33
C GLN A 23 -22.18 2.97 55.90
N ALA A 24 -21.33 3.80 55.30
CA ALA A 24 -21.81 4.88 54.48
C ALA A 24 -22.38 4.23 53.22
N ASN A 25 -23.64 4.54 52.92
CA ASN A 25 -24.17 4.37 51.58
C ASN A 25 -23.28 5.18 50.63
N THR A 26 -22.31 4.52 50.03
CA THR A 26 -21.86 4.85 48.69
C THR A 26 -23.07 4.57 47.81
N GLU A 27 -23.87 5.61 47.56
CA GLU A 27 -24.43 5.74 46.22
C GLU A 27 -23.23 5.50 45.30
N ALA A 28 -23.34 4.43 44.51
CA ALA A 28 -22.49 4.29 43.34
C ALA A 28 -22.66 5.61 42.61
N ASP A 29 -21.61 6.42 42.64
CA ASP A 29 -21.37 7.41 41.62
C ASP A 29 -21.48 6.59 40.35
N ALA A 30 -22.60 6.74 39.64
CA ALA A 30 -22.68 6.33 38.25
C ALA A 30 -21.50 7.06 37.64
N GLY A 31 -20.45 6.30 37.34
CA GLY A 31 -19.26 6.82 36.71
C GLY A 31 -19.73 7.73 35.61
N ASN A 32 -19.17 8.92 35.59
CA ASN A 32 -19.25 9.80 34.45
C ASN A 32 -18.82 8.95 33.26
N ASP A 33 -19.77 8.39 32.49
CA ASP A 33 -19.50 7.87 31.15
C ASP A 33 -18.86 9.06 30.46
N GLY A 34 -17.53 9.02 30.30
CA GLY A 34 -16.90 9.93 29.37
C GLY A 34 -17.59 9.70 28.05
N ASP A 35 -17.99 10.76 27.36
CA ASP A 35 -18.58 10.64 26.03
C ASP A 35 -17.62 9.78 25.19
N LYS A 36 -18.11 8.64 24.71
CA LYS A 36 -17.34 7.73 23.85
C LYS A 36 -16.92 8.48 22.59
N LEU A 37 -15.78 8.11 22.02
CA LEU A 37 -15.42 8.62 20.71
C LEU A 37 -16.45 8.19 19.67
N GLU A 38 -16.83 9.09 18.77
CA GLU A 38 -17.66 8.78 17.62
C GLU A 38 -16.75 8.65 16.40
N ILE A 39 -16.53 7.42 15.91
CA ILE A 39 -15.62 7.13 14.79
C ILE A 39 -16.41 6.68 13.58
N ALA A 40 -16.28 7.40 12.47
CA ALA A 40 -16.80 6.98 11.17
C ALA A 40 -15.76 6.15 10.43
N THR A 41 -16.19 5.04 9.85
CA THR A 41 -15.37 4.13 9.02
C THR A 41 -16.04 3.92 7.68
N THR A 42 -15.27 3.61 6.64
CA THR A 42 -15.76 3.56 5.26
C THR A 42 -16.33 2.20 4.87
N ILE A 43 -15.46 1.23 4.58
CA ILE A 43 -15.77 -0.14 4.13
C ILE A 43 -15.70 -1.13 5.30
N TYR A 44 -16.22 -2.34 5.10
CA TYR A 44 -16.30 -3.35 6.15
C TYR A 44 -14.97 -3.70 6.83
N PRO A 45 -13.82 -3.92 6.14
CA PRO A 45 -12.57 -4.27 6.80
C PRO A 45 -12.08 -3.14 7.72
N VAL A 46 -12.15 -1.88 7.27
CA VAL A 46 -11.81 -0.71 8.09
C VAL A 46 -12.69 -0.62 9.33
N TYR A 47 -14.00 -0.87 9.19
CA TYR A 47 -14.92 -0.95 10.33
C TYR A 47 -14.52 -2.06 11.31
N ALA A 48 -14.25 -3.27 10.81
CA ALA A 48 -13.91 -4.42 11.62
C ALA A 48 -12.60 -4.19 12.39
N PHE A 49 -11.54 -3.76 11.70
CA PHE A 49 -10.24 -3.47 12.31
C PHE A 49 -10.34 -2.38 13.36
N THR A 50 -11.01 -1.28 13.04
CA THR A 50 -11.21 -0.17 13.98
C THR A 50 -11.94 -0.62 15.24
N LYS A 51 -13.01 -1.40 15.10
CA LYS A 51 -13.80 -1.90 16.22
C LYS A 51 -12.99 -2.80 17.15
N GLU A 52 -12.14 -3.66 16.60
CA GLU A 52 -11.24 -4.50 17.40
C GLU A 52 -10.21 -3.67 18.16
N ILE A 53 -9.70 -2.58 17.58
CA ILE A 53 -8.73 -1.68 18.24
C ILE A 53 -9.39 -0.88 19.38
N VAL A 54 -10.53 -0.24 19.10
CA VAL A 54 -11.12 0.74 20.04
C VAL A 54 -12.02 0.12 21.11
N GLY A 55 -12.53 -1.09 20.87
CA GLY A 55 -13.38 -1.81 21.81
C GLY A 55 -14.57 -0.97 22.30
N ASP A 56 -14.75 -0.90 23.62
CA ASP A 56 -15.86 -0.16 24.24
C ASP A 56 -15.64 1.36 24.32
N GLN A 57 -14.46 1.88 23.97
CA GLN A 57 -14.10 3.30 24.11
C GLN A 57 -14.69 4.20 23.01
N ALA A 58 -15.11 3.61 21.89
CA ALA A 58 -15.70 4.34 20.78
C ALA A 58 -16.99 3.66 20.29
N ASP A 59 -17.90 4.48 19.78
CA ASP A 59 -19.00 4.03 18.94
C ASP A 59 -18.55 4.16 17.47
N VAL A 60 -18.38 3.01 16.81
CA VAL A 60 -17.86 2.92 15.43
C VAL A 60 -19.02 2.75 14.46
N SER A 61 -19.08 3.60 13.44
CA SER A 61 -20.10 3.57 12.39
C SER A 61 -19.52 3.19 11.03
N LEU A 62 -20.25 2.36 10.27
CA LEU A 62 -19.90 1.97 8.91
C LEU A 62 -20.67 2.83 7.90
N MET A 63 -19.95 3.57 7.07
CA MET A 63 -20.55 4.52 6.11
C MET A 63 -21.12 3.82 4.88
N VAL A 64 -20.39 2.86 4.31
CA VAL A 64 -20.85 2.05 3.17
C VAL A 64 -21.83 0.99 3.68
N PRO A 65 -23.13 1.09 3.35
CA PRO A 65 -24.10 0.12 3.87
C PRO A 65 -23.83 -1.27 3.30
N ALA A 66 -24.01 -2.30 4.12
CA ALA A 66 -23.86 -3.69 3.70
C ALA A 66 -24.65 -4.02 2.40
N GLY A 67 -23.99 -4.68 1.44
CA GLY A 67 -24.55 -4.99 0.12
C GLY A 67 -24.59 -3.81 -0.86
N THR A 68 -23.88 -2.73 -0.57
CA THR A 68 -23.61 -1.63 -1.51
C THR A 68 -22.23 -1.84 -2.11
N GLU A 69 -22.11 -1.67 -3.42
CA GLU A 69 -20.82 -1.63 -4.12
C GLU A 69 -19.96 -0.49 -3.54
N ALA A 70 -18.77 -0.84 -3.07
CA ALA A 70 -17.91 0.07 -2.33
C ALA A 70 -17.09 0.97 -3.27
N HIS A 71 -16.73 0.48 -4.46
CA HIS A 71 -15.98 1.23 -5.47
C HIS A 71 -16.75 2.44 -6.00
N ASP A 72 -18.06 2.29 -6.21
CA ASP A 72 -18.95 3.35 -6.72
C ASP A 72 -19.61 4.20 -5.62
N TYR A 73 -19.26 3.95 -4.36
CA TYR A 73 -19.94 4.61 -3.26
C TYR A 73 -19.59 6.10 -3.18
N GLU A 74 -20.62 6.94 -3.21
CA GLU A 74 -20.53 8.36 -2.85
C GLU A 74 -21.35 8.68 -1.59
N PRO A 75 -20.78 9.40 -0.61
CA PRO A 75 -21.51 9.79 0.58
C PRO A 75 -22.58 10.85 0.26
N SER A 76 -23.79 10.64 0.76
CA SER A 76 -24.83 11.66 0.69
C SER A 76 -24.49 12.88 1.55
N ALA A 77 -25.06 14.04 1.23
CA ALA A 77 -24.94 15.25 2.06
C ALA A 77 -25.37 15.03 3.53
N LYS A 78 -26.25 14.06 3.80
CA LYS A 78 -26.62 13.67 5.16
C LYS A 78 -25.50 12.91 5.86
N GLN A 79 -24.81 12.02 5.16
CA GLN A 79 -23.66 11.29 5.70
C GLN A 79 -22.49 12.24 5.95
N ILE A 80 -22.21 13.18 5.05
CA ILE A 80 -21.21 14.25 5.29
C ILE A 80 -21.58 15.10 6.50
N ALA A 81 -22.87 15.42 6.70
CA ALA A 81 -23.30 16.14 7.90
C ALA A 81 -23.12 15.34 9.19
N ALA A 82 -23.34 14.02 9.15
CA ALA A 82 -23.09 13.14 10.30
C ALA A 82 -21.58 12.97 10.57
N LEU A 83 -20.77 12.85 9.51
CA LEU A 83 -19.31 12.79 9.59
C LEU A 83 -18.70 14.02 10.27
N ASN A 84 -19.31 15.20 10.06
CA ASN A 84 -18.92 16.44 10.74
C ASN A 84 -19.22 16.47 12.25
N GLU A 85 -19.98 15.50 12.75
CA GLU A 85 -20.27 15.33 14.18
C GLU A 85 -19.37 14.25 14.81
N SER A 86 -18.57 13.53 14.01
CA SER A 86 -17.63 12.49 14.47
C SER A 86 -16.31 13.09 14.96
N ASP A 87 -15.62 12.37 15.84
CA ASP A 87 -14.27 12.72 16.30
C ASP A 87 -13.20 12.32 15.28
N ALA A 88 -13.45 11.26 14.50
CA ALA A 88 -12.56 10.79 13.45
C ALA A 88 -13.27 10.14 12.26
N LEU A 89 -12.61 10.23 11.09
CA LEU A 89 -12.86 9.42 9.90
C LEU A 89 -11.69 8.46 9.72
N ILE A 90 -11.95 7.18 9.57
CA ILE A 90 -10.96 6.18 9.16
C ILE A 90 -11.39 5.60 7.82
N TYR A 91 -10.51 5.71 6.82
CA TYR A 91 -10.73 5.15 5.48
C TYR A 91 -9.55 4.28 5.07
N HIS A 92 -9.71 3.43 4.07
CA HIS A 92 -8.67 2.48 3.68
C HIS A 92 -7.53 3.19 2.94
N ASN A 93 -7.86 3.77 1.79
CA ASN A 93 -6.94 4.44 0.88
C ASN A 93 -7.72 5.32 -0.12
N GLU A 94 -7.13 6.38 -0.63
CA GLU A 94 -7.72 7.24 -1.66
C GLU A 94 -7.93 6.52 -3.00
N ASN A 95 -7.23 5.41 -3.24
CA ASN A 95 -7.46 4.48 -4.33
C ASN A 95 -8.62 3.51 -4.06
N MET A 96 -9.28 3.54 -2.91
CA MET A 96 -10.54 2.84 -2.68
C MET A 96 -11.66 3.87 -2.55
N GLU A 97 -11.59 4.71 -1.52
CA GLU A 97 -12.58 5.74 -1.26
C GLU A 97 -12.19 7.05 -1.96
N THR A 98 -12.29 7.07 -3.29
CA THR A 98 -11.87 8.21 -4.14
C THR A 98 -12.58 9.52 -3.80
N TRP A 99 -13.71 9.46 -3.09
CA TRP A 99 -14.44 10.61 -2.61
C TRP A 99 -13.75 11.30 -1.41
N VAL A 100 -12.90 10.61 -0.64
CA VAL A 100 -12.30 11.12 0.60
C VAL A 100 -11.47 12.39 0.36
N PRO A 101 -10.53 12.46 -0.61
CA PRO A 101 -9.76 13.69 -0.87
C PRO A 101 -10.65 14.91 -1.15
N SER A 102 -11.77 14.71 -1.86
CA SER A 102 -12.74 15.78 -2.11
C SER A 102 -13.51 16.17 -0.84
N ALA A 103 -13.87 15.18 -0.01
CA ALA A 103 -14.60 15.38 1.23
C ALA A 103 -13.76 16.03 2.32
N GLU A 104 -12.44 15.79 2.39
CA GLU A 104 -11.52 16.42 3.34
C GLU A 104 -11.60 17.95 3.30
N SER A 105 -11.77 18.52 2.11
CA SER A 105 -11.96 19.97 1.93
C SER A 105 -13.29 20.52 2.50
N SER A 106 -14.24 19.63 2.79
CA SER A 106 -15.63 19.93 3.16
C SER A 106 -16.02 19.46 4.57
N ILE A 107 -15.21 18.61 5.20
CA ILE A 107 -15.38 18.21 6.60
C ILE A 107 -14.77 19.24 7.55
N ASN A 108 -15.23 19.23 8.80
CA ASN A 108 -14.76 20.14 9.84
C ASN A 108 -13.31 19.82 10.21
N GLU A 109 -12.50 20.86 10.45
CA GLU A 109 -11.10 20.74 10.87
C GLU A 109 -10.94 19.98 12.20
N ASP A 110 -12.02 19.85 12.99
CA ASP A 110 -12.04 19.07 14.23
C ASP A 110 -12.16 17.55 14.02
N VAL A 111 -12.54 17.09 12.81
CA VAL A 111 -12.61 15.67 12.47
C VAL A 111 -11.21 15.18 12.10
N ASN A 112 -10.65 14.27 12.88
CA ASN A 112 -9.35 13.69 12.58
C ASN A 112 -9.48 12.66 11.45
N VAL A 113 -8.71 12.80 10.37
CA VAL A 113 -8.73 11.84 9.27
C VAL A 113 -7.54 10.89 9.38
N ILE A 114 -7.83 9.59 9.32
CA ILE A 114 -6.87 8.49 9.47
C ILE A 114 -6.93 7.65 8.20
N LYS A 115 -5.78 7.50 7.53
CA LYS A 115 -5.62 6.60 6.39
C LYS A 115 -5.11 5.24 6.88
N GLY A 116 -5.89 4.18 6.69
CA GLY A 116 -5.54 2.83 7.13
C GLY A 116 -4.19 2.38 6.58
N THR A 117 -3.92 2.72 5.33
CA THR A 117 -2.72 2.33 4.57
C THR A 117 -1.60 3.39 4.55
N GLU A 118 -1.57 4.37 5.47
CA GLU A 118 -0.62 5.50 5.48
C GLU A 118 0.85 5.12 5.21
N ASN A 119 1.30 3.96 5.70
CA ASN A 119 2.68 3.48 5.56
C ASN A 119 2.82 2.26 4.65
N MET A 120 1.84 1.98 3.78
CA MET A 120 1.85 0.83 2.89
C MET A 120 2.10 1.28 1.45
N VAL A 121 3.09 0.67 0.80
CA VAL A 121 3.32 0.84 -0.64
C VAL A 121 2.33 -0.05 -1.39
N LEU A 122 1.62 0.51 -2.35
CA LEU A 122 0.65 -0.20 -3.18
C LEU A 122 1.25 -0.66 -4.52
N LEU A 123 0.69 -1.72 -5.08
CA LEU A 123 0.95 -2.16 -6.45
C LEU A 123 0.08 -1.35 -7.44
N PRO A 124 0.51 -1.21 -8.70
CA PRO A 124 -0.29 -0.53 -9.72
C PRO A 124 -1.61 -1.28 -9.94
N GLY A 125 -2.62 -0.57 -10.40
CA GLY A 125 -3.85 -1.22 -10.85
C GLY A 125 -3.62 -2.10 -12.09
N SER A 126 -4.56 -3.00 -12.40
CA SER A 126 -4.41 -3.94 -13.51
C SER A 126 -4.12 -3.24 -14.85
N GLU A 127 -3.27 -3.85 -15.67
CA GLU A 127 -2.66 -3.29 -16.90
C GLU A 127 -3.64 -2.74 -17.95
N ASP A 128 -4.94 -3.06 -17.90
CA ASP A 128 -5.96 -2.51 -18.81
C ASP A 128 -6.32 -1.04 -18.51
N ASP A 129 -5.85 -0.45 -17.40
CA ASP A 129 -6.07 0.97 -17.04
C ASP A 129 -4.97 1.92 -17.57
N HIS A 130 -3.90 1.39 -18.16
CA HIS A 130 -2.74 2.17 -18.61
C HIS A 130 -2.83 2.60 -20.09
N ASP A 131 -3.86 3.38 -20.45
CA ASP A 131 -3.83 4.21 -21.66
C ASP A 131 -2.81 5.36 -21.46
N HIS A 132 -1.51 5.05 -21.56
CA HIS A 132 -0.43 6.03 -21.48
C HIS A 132 -0.37 6.90 -22.75
N TYR A 133 -1.05 8.04 -22.70
CA TYR A 133 -0.59 9.27 -23.32
C TYR A 133 -0.91 10.45 -22.40
N HIS A 134 0.13 11.07 -21.83
CA HIS A 134 0.04 12.44 -21.32
C HIS A 134 -0.24 13.39 -22.51
N SER A 135 -1.51 13.56 -22.80
CA SER A 135 -2.04 14.70 -23.54
C SER A 135 -3.06 15.35 -22.62
N ASP A 136 -2.75 16.55 -22.15
CA ASP A 136 -3.69 17.47 -21.52
C ASP A 136 -4.90 17.73 -22.44
N GLU A 137 -5.90 16.84 -22.43
CA GLU A 137 -7.25 17.15 -22.90
C GLU A 137 -8.28 16.72 -21.85
N GLU A 138 -8.90 17.74 -21.26
CA GLU A 138 -10.00 17.62 -20.32
C GLU A 138 -11.17 16.80 -20.89
N GLY A 139 -11.61 15.80 -20.12
CA GLY A 139 -13.02 15.43 -20.08
C GLY A 139 -13.34 13.96 -20.31
N HIS A 140 -12.97 13.09 -19.36
CA HIS A 140 -13.72 11.86 -19.06
C HIS A 140 -13.62 11.59 -17.55
N GLU A 141 -14.72 11.80 -16.82
CA GLU A 141 -14.86 11.37 -15.42
C GLU A 141 -15.15 9.86 -15.42
N GLY A 142 -14.08 9.07 -15.36
CA GLY A 142 -14.09 7.68 -14.93
C GLY A 142 -13.31 7.57 -13.63
N HIS A 143 -13.77 6.73 -12.70
CA HIS A 143 -13.07 6.44 -11.45
C HIS A 143 -11.84 5.55 -11.76
N SER A 144 -10.74 6.14 -12.25
CA SER A 144 -9.50 5.40 -12.46
C SER A 144 -8.69 5.37 -11.16
N HIS A 145 -8.34 4.19 -10.68
CA HIS A 145 -7.48 3.99 -9.52
C HIS A 145 -6.05 3.79 -10.01
N ALA A 146 -5.11 4.63 -9.57
CA ALA A 146 -3.71 4.50 -10.01
C ALA A 146 -3.06 3.22 -9.44
N TYR A 147 -3.54 2.79 -8.28
CA TYR A 147 -3.01 1.64 -7.55
C TYR A 147 -4.14 0.70 -7.11
N ASP A 148 -3.85 -0.59 -7.02
CA ASP A 148 -4.77 -1.60 -6.49
C ASP A 148 -5.00 -1.35 -4.99
N PRO A 149 -6.24 -1.09 -4.54
CA PRO A 149 -6.51 -0.84 -3.14
C PRO A 149 -6.67 -2.10 -2.28
N HIS A 150 -6.78 -3.31 -2.83
CA HIS A 150 -7.30 -4.48 -2.11
C HIS A 150 -6.32 -5.15 -1.14
N THR A 151 -5.55 -4.36 -0.39
CA THR A 151 -4.48 -4.86 0.48
C THR A 151 -5.03 -5.72 1.61
N TRP A 152 -6.22 -5.41 2.12
CA TRP A 152 -6.83 -6.09 3.28
C TRP A 152 -7.16 -7.56 3.01
N VAL A 153 -7.23 -8.02 1.76
CA VAL A 153 -7.45 -9.44 1.46
C VAL A 153 -6.21 -10.30 1.75
N SER A 154 -5.05 -9.69 2.03
CA SER A 154 -3.88 -10.40 2.54
C SER A 154 -3.83 -10.27 4.07
N PRO A 155 -3.89 -11.38 4.84
CA PRO A 155 -3.71 -11.32 6.30
C PRO A 155 -2.43 -10.62 6.74
N TYR A 156 -1.32 -10.79 6.01
CA TYR A 156 -0.06 -10.08 6.23
C TYR A 156 -0.25 -8.55 6.21
N ARG A 157 -1.03 -8.04 5.25
CA ARG A 157 -1.28 -6.61 5.08
C ARG A 157 -2.36 -6.08 6.01
N ALA A 158 -3.35 -6.90 6.37
CA ALA A 158 -4.32 -6.57 7.40
C ALA A 158 -3.62 -6.29 8.75
N ILE A 159 -2.56 -7.04 9.09
CA ILE A 159 -1.73 -6.76 10.28
C ILE A 159 -1.09 -5.37 10.18
N MET A 160 -0.56 -5.02 9.00
CA MET A 160 0.05 -3.70 8.76
C MET A 160 -0.98 -2.56 8.88
N GLU A 161 -2.18 -2.73 8.35
CA GLU A 161 -3.26 -1.75 8.44
C GLU A 161 -3.74 -1.58 9.89
N VAL A 162 -3.94 -2.67 10.65
CA VAL A 162 -4.27 -2.60 12.08
C VAL A 162 -3.18 -1.87 12.86
N ALA A 163 -1.90 -2.13 12.57
CA ALA A 163 -0.79 -1.44 13.21
C ALA A 163 -0.77 0.07 12.87
N SER A 164 -1.04 0.42 11.61
CA SER A 164 -1.12 1.80 11.12
C SER A 164 -2.25 2.58 11.77
N ILE A 165 -3.48 2.03 11.79
CA ILE A 165 -4.65 2.63 12.45
C ILE A 165 -4.37 2.80 13.94
N THR A 166 -3.81 1.78 14.59
CA THR A 166 -3.47 1.82 16.03
C THR A 166 -2.47 2.94 16.34
N ALA A 167 -1.41 3.08 15.53
CA ALA A 167 -0.40 4.10 15.73
C ALA A 167 -1.00 5.52 15.63
N GLN A 168 -1.83 5.76 14.61
CA GLN A 168 -2.50 7.05 14.41
C GLN A 168 -3.51 7.35 15.53
N LEU A 169 -4.32 6.36 15.95
CA LEU A 169 -5.24 6.50 17.08
C LEU A 169 -4.49 6.78 18.40
N ASN A 170 -3.36 6.13 18.64
CA ASN A 170 -2.55 6.36 19.83
C ASN A 170 -1.93 7.77 19.87
N GLU A 171 -1.56 8.32 18.70
CA GLU A 171 -1.08 9.69 18.58
C GLU A 171 -2.20 10.72 18.85
N LEU A 172 -3.38 10.50 18.27
CA LEU A 172 -4.52 11.40 18.40
C LEU A 172 -5.18 11.35 19.78
N TYR A 173 -5.21 10.17 20.41
CA TYR A 173 -5.92 9.90 21.65
C TYR A 173 -5.00 9.26 22.72
N PRO A 174 -3.97 9.98 23.20
CA PRO A 174 -2.94 9.42 24.08
C PRO A 174 -3.45 8.92 25.43
N ASP A 175 -4.61 9.42 25.89
CA ASP A 175 -5.26 8.98 27.14
C ASP A 175 -5.87 7.57 27.01
N MET A 176 -6.17 7.11 25.79
CA MET A 176 -6.73 5.78 25.48
C MET A 176 -5.71 4.81 24.88
N ALA A 177 -4.49 5.28 24.59
CA ALA A 177 -3.48 4.54 23.84
C ALA A 177 -3.06 3.19 24.46
N GLU A 178 -3.03 3.08 25.79
CA GLU A 178 -2.70 1.79 26.44
C GLU A 178 -3.78 0.73 26.18
N GLU A 179 -5.05 1.13 26.12
CA GLU A 179 -6.17 0.23 25.84
C GLU A 179 -6.23 -0.13 24.36
N PHE A 180 -6.08 0.85 23.47
CA PHE A 180 -6.01 0.61 22.03
C PHE A 180 -4.87 -0.33 21.65
N GLN A 181 -3.68 -0.10 22.21
CA GLN A 181 -2.54 -0.99 21.97
C GLN A 181 -2.81 -2.41 22.48
N ALA A 182 -3.39 -2.57 23.67
CA ALA A 182 -3.67 -3.89 24.22
C ALA A 182 -4.70 -4.67 23.40
N ASN A 183 -5.74 -3.99 22.90
CA ASN A 183 -6.75 -4.62 22.06
C ASN A 183 -6.17 -4.96 20.66
N ALA A 184 -5.41 -4.03 20.07
CA ALA A 184 -4.73 -4.25 18.81
C ALA A 184 -3.75 -5.43 18.89
N ASP A 185 -2.95 -5.52 19.96
CA ASP A 185 -2.02 -6.64 20.18
C ASP A 185 -2.77 -8.00 20.21
N ALA A 186 -3.94 -8.05 20.89
CA ALA A 186 -4.75 -9.25 20.94
C ALA A 186 -5.32 -9.63 19.55
N TYR A 187 -5.84 -8.65 18.80
CA TYR A 187 -6.36 -8.91 17.46
C TYR A 187 -5.25 -9.29 16.46
N MET A 188 -4.07 -8.66 16.58
CA MET A 188 -2.89 -9.03 15.79
C MET A 188 -2.46 -10.47 16.06
N GLU A 189 -2.60 -11.02 17.26
CA GLU A 189 -2.34 -12.46 17.49
C GLU A 189 -3.25 -13.34 16.61
N GLU A 190 -4.54 -13.02 16.50
CA GLU A 190 -5.47 -13.77 15.65
C GLU A 190 -5.19 -13.60 14.14
N LEU A 191 -4.78 -12.40 13.72
CA LEU A 191 -4.36 -12.14 12.34
C LEU A 191 -3.05 -12.86 11.99
N ASN A 192 -2.09 -12.94 12.92
CA ASN A 192 -0.86 -13.71 12.73
C ASN A 192 -1.15 -15.22 12.63
N GLU A 193 -2.13 -15.74 13.38
CA GLU A 193 -2.59 -17.12 13.21
C GLU A 193 -3.23 -17.34 11.82
N LEU A 194 -3.99 -16.37 11.33
CA LEU A 194 -4.59 -16.41 10.00
C LEU A 194 -3.53 -16.38 8.89
N ASP A 195 -2.56 -15.47 8.98
CA ASP A 195 -1.40 -15.38 8.09
C ASP A 195 -0.63 -16.71 8.02
N ALA A 196 -0.34 -17.31 9.18
CA ALA A 196 0.33 -18.60 9.25
C ALA A 196 -0.47 -19.73 8.57
N LEU A 197 -1.81 -19.71 8.62
CA LEU A 197 -2.66 -20.68 7.92
C LEU A 197 -2.57 -20.52 6.39
N TYR A 198 -2.56 -19.29 5.90
CA TYR A 198 -2.41 -19.00 4.47
C TYR A 198 -1.01 -19.37 3.96
N ALA A 199 0.04 -19.07 4.72
CA ALA A 199 1.40 -19.46 4.41
C ALA A 199 1.55 -20.99 4.35
N GLU A 200 1.08 -21.72 5.37
CA GLU A 200 1.15 -23.19 5.38
C GLU A 200 0.37 -23.82 4.22
N ALA A 201 -0.82 -23.31 3.91
CA ALA A 201 -1.61 -23.81 2.79
C ALA A 201 -0.91 -23.59 1.45
N SER A 202 -0.32 -22.41 1.25
CA SER A 202 0.28 -22.04 -0.04
C SER A 202 1.64 -22.70 -0.26
N GLU A 203 2.42 -22.94 0.79
CA GLU A 203 3.63 -23.78 0.72
C GLU A 203 3.33 -25.23 0.25
N ASN A 204 2.12 -25.72 0.55
CA ASN A 204 1.66 -27.05 0.17
C ASN A 204 0.83 -27.05 -1.13
N ALA A 205 0.60 -25.89 -1.75
CA ALA A 205 -0.17 -25.77 -2.97
C ALA A 205 0.51 -26.52 -4.12
N SER A 206 -0.28 -27.32 -4.82
CA SER A 206 0.13 -28.02 -6.03
C SER A 206 -0.26 -27.25 -7.31
N ARG A 207 -1.07 -26.20 -7.17
CA ARG A 207 -1.43 -25.23 -8.21
C ARG A 207 -1.44 -23.83 -7.62
N GLN A 208 -0.88 -22.87 -8.35
CA GLN A 208 -0.78 -21.48 -7.96
C GLN A 208 -1.90 -20.63 -8.58
N ASP A 209 -2.30 -21.00 -9.81
CA ASP A 209 -3.27 -20.26 -10.60
C ASP A 209 -4.71 -20.43 -10.08
N PHE A 210 -5.43 -19.32 -9.91
CA PHE A 210 -6.87 -19.29 -9.67
C PHE A 210 -7.57 -18.21 -10.49
N VAL A 211 -8.79 -18.48 -10.96
CA VAL A 211 -9.56 -17.56 -11.81
C VAL A 211 -10.69 -16.92 -11.00
N THR A 212 -10.78 -15.60 -11.01
CA THR A 212 -11.77 -14.82 -10.25
C THR A 212 -12.55 -13.86 -11.13
N SER A 213 -13.76 -13.49 -10.71
CA SER A 213 -14.65 -12.56 -11.40
C SER A 213 -14.02 -11.18 -11.60
N HIS A 214 -13.48 -10.60 -10.54
CA HIS A 214 -12.73 -9.35 -10.57
C HIS A 214 -11.39 -9.51 -9.83
N THR A 215 -10.47 -8.60 -10.08
CA THR A 215 -9.05 -8.69 -9.73
C THR A 215 -8.74 -8.09 -8.35
N ALA A 216 -9.37 -8.58 -7.26
CA ALA A 216 -9.16 -8.03 -5.90
C ALA A 216 -8.15 -8.79 -5.05
N PHE A 217 -7.67 -9.96 -5.46
CA PHE A 217 -6.81 -10.82 -4.65
C PHE A 217 -5.34 -10.74 -5.05
N THR A 218 -4.91 -9.67 -5.72
CA THR A 218 -3.52 -9.46 -6.17
C THR A 218 -2.54 -9.56 -5.00
N TYR A 219 -2.83 -8.84 -3.91
CA TYR A 219 -1.96 -8.85 -2.73
C TYR A 219 -1.90 -10.20 -2.02
N LEU A 220 -3.02 -10.92 -1.96
CA LEU A 220 -3.05 -12.30 -1.47
C LEU A 220 -2.21 -13.20 -2.37
N ALA A 221 -2.32 -13.05 -3.69
CA ALA A 221 -1.54 -13.83 -4.63
C ALA A 221 -0.03 -13.59 -4.46
N VAL A 222 0.38 -12.32 -4.44
CA VAL A 222 1.77 -11.89 -4.27
C VAL A 222 2.36 -12.34 -2.93
N ASP A 223 1.64 -12.17 -1.81
CA ASP A 223 2.17 -12.49 -0.48
C ASP A 223 2.29 -13.99 -0.22
N TYR A 224 1.46 -14.81 -0.87
CA TYR A 224 1.42 -16.26 -0.65
C TYR A 224 1.89 -17.10 -1.86
N GLY A 225 2.46 -16.48 -2.89
CA GLY A 225 3.00 -17.20 -4.05
C GLY A 225 1.93 -17.92 -4.88
N LEU A 226 0.72 -17.34 -4.94
CA LEU A 226 -0.34 -17.75 -5.86
C LEU A 226 -0.35 -16.81 -7.06
N ASN A 227 -1.19 -17.11 -8.04
CA ASN A 227 -1.34 -16.29 -9.24
C ASN A 227 -2.83 -16.08 -9.55
N GLN A 228 -3.24 -14.82 -9.62
CA GLN A 228 -4.62 -14.43 -9.88
C GLN A 228 -4.83 -14.22 -11.37
N ILE A 229 -5.87 -14.84 -11.93
CA ILE A 229 -6.34 -14.55 -13.29
C ILE A 229 -7.72 -13.91 -13.20
N GLY A 230 -7.79 -12.61 -13.46
CA GLY A 230 -9.05 -11.84 -13.51
C GLY A 230 -9.84 -12.06 -14.79
N ILE A 231 -11.18 -12.17 -14.66
CA ILE A 231 -12.10 -12.10 -15.80
C ILE A 231 -12.34 -10.64 -16.22
N ALA A 232 -12.59 -9.78 -15.24
CA ALA A 232 -12.68 -8.33 -15.34
C ALA A 232 -11.48 -7.68 -14.60
N GLY A 233 -11.27 -6.37 -14.76
CA GLY A 233 -10.21 -5.62 -14.07
C GLY A 233 -10.48 -5.46 -12.57
N LEU A 234 -10.04 -4.33 -12.00
CA LEU A 234 -10.16 -4.09 -10.56
C LEU A 234 -11.60 -3.90 -10.10
N THR A 235 -12.49 -3.41 -10.97
CA THR A 235 -13.89 -3.16 -10.61
C THR A 235 -14.82 -4.28 -11.11
N PRO A 236 -15.82 -4.72 -10.31
CA PRO A 236 -16.76 -5.77 -10.71
C PRO A 236 -17.66 -5.41 -11.90
N GLU A 237 -17.85 -4.11 -12.19
CA GLU A 237 -18.74 -3.62 -13.25
C GLU A 237 -18.12 -3.68 -14.65
N GLU A 238 -16.82 -3.92 -14.77
CA GLU A 238 -16.13 -4.03 -16.05
C GLU A 238 -16.57 -5.27 -16.84
N GLU A 239 -17.36 -5.08 -17.91
CA GLU A 239 -17.74 -6.19 -18.77
C GLU A 239 -16.58 -6.63 -19.69
N PRO A 240 -16.15 -7.90 -19.63
CA PRO A 240 -15.12 -8.41 -20.53
C PRO A 240 -15.68 -8.51 -21.96
N SER A 241 -14.81 -8.28 -22.94
CA SER A 241 -15.17 -8.48 -24.34
C SER A 241 -15.50 -9.96 -24.62
N ALA A 242 -16.35 -10.23 -25.61
CA ALA A 242 -16.63 -11.61 -26.05
C ALA A 242 -15.37 -12.36 -26.52
N ALA A 243 -14.34 -11.64 -26.96
CA ALA A 243 -13.05 -12.22 -27.31
C ALA A 243 -12.29 -12.66 -26.05
N ARG A 244 -12.27 -11.82 -25.01
CA ARG A 244 -11.66 -12.13 -23.71
C ARG A 244 -12.32 -13.32 -23.04
N LEU A 245 -13.66 -13.40 -23.04
CA LEU A 245 -14.36 -14.57 -22.51
C LEU A 245 -14.02 -15.86 -23.26
N ALA A 246 -13.83 -15.80 -24.58
CA ALA A 246 -13.42 -16.97 -25.36
C ALA A 246 -11.98 -17.38 -25.05
N GLU A 247 -11.07 -16.42 -24.95
CA GLU A 247 -9.68 -16.63 -24.54
C GLU A 247 -9.60 -17.25 -23.15
N LEU A 248 -10.32 -16.71 -22.17
CA LEU A 248 -10.39 -17.26 -20.82
C LEU A 248 -11.00 -18.66 -20.80
N ALA A 249 -12.01 -18.94 -21.63
CA ALA A 249 -12.59 -20.28 -21.73
C ALA A 249 -11.60 -21.30 -22.30
N ASP A 250 -10.75 -20.89 -23.24
CA ASP A 250 -9.67 -21.72 -23.76
C ASP A 250 -8.56 -21.89 -22.70
N TYR A 251 -8.15 -20.82 -22.01
CA TYR A 251 -7.18 -20.85 -20.92
C TYR A 251 -7.60 -21.77 -19.77
N VAL A 252 -8.86 -21.69 -19.33
CA VAL A 252 -9.43 -22.56 -18.28
C VAL A 252 -9.35 -24.03 -18.69
N LYS A 253 -9.61 -24.35 -19.97
CA LYS A 253 -9.53 -25.73 -20.49
C LYS A 253 -8.10 -26.20 -20.64
N GLU A 254 -7.20 -25.35 -21.11
CA GLU A 254 -5.78 -25.67 -21.35
C GLU A 254 -5.02 -25.90 -20.04
N ASN A 255 -5.35 -25.13 -19.00
CA ASN A 255 -4.73 -25.21 -17.67
C ASN A 255 -5.49 -26.11 -16.68
N ASP A 256 -6.52 -26.83 -17.16
CA ASP A 256 -7.33 -27.77 -16.35
C ASP A 256 -7.92 -27.12 -15.07
N ILE A 257 -8.30 -25.84 -15.15
CA ILE A 257 -8.88 -25.08 -14.04
C ILE A 257 -10.28 -25.64 -13.75
N GLN A 258 -10.57 -25.93 -12.48
CA GLN A 258 -11.83 -26.60 -12.08
C GLN A 258 -12.86 -25.65 -11.47
N TYR A 259 -12.43 -24.47 -11.03
CA TYR A 259 -13.24 -23.50 -10.32
C TYR A 259 -13.05 -22.10 -10.89
N ILE A 260 -14.16 -21.40 -11.09
CA ILE A 260 -14.18 -19.94 -11.27
C ILE A 260 -14.74 -19.33 -10.00
N TYR A 261 -13.97 -18.43 -9.40
CA TYR A 261 -14.32 -17.73 -8.19
C TYR A 261 -15.18 -16.51 -8.48
N TYR A 262 -16.10 -16.21 -7.58
CA TYR A 262 -16.98 -15.05 -7.61
C TYR A 262 -17.23 -14.54 -6.18
N GLU A 263 -17.59 -13.28 -6.03
CA GLU A 263 -17.61 -12.61 -4.73
C GLU A 263 -18.75 -13.06 -3.80
N GLU A 264 -19.98 -13.06 -4.33
CA GLU A 264 -21.19 -13.32 -3.54
C GLU A 264 -22.25 -14.14 -4.29
N ALA A 265 -23.05 -14.89 -3.53
CA ALA A 265 -24.06 -15.79 -4.07
C ALA A 265 -25.14 -15.06 -4.87
N GLY A 266 -25.04 -15.12 -6.20
CA GLY A 266 -26.08 -14.68 -7.13
C GLY A 266 -25.82 -13.36 -7.85
N SER A 267 -24.64 -12.74 -7.66
CA SER A 267 -24.28 -11.47 -8.30
C SER A 267 -23.64 -11.64 -9.68
N ASP A 268 -22.93 -12.73 -9.96
CA ASP A 268 -22.07 -12.74 -11.15
C ASP A 268 -22.60 -13.58 -12.34
N SER A 269 -23.18 -12.87 -13.31
CA SER A 269 -23.60 -13.47 -14.59
C SER A 269 -22.44 -13.81 -15.54
N MET A 270 -21.28 -13.15 -15.37
CA MET A 270 -20.08 -13.29 -16.19
C MET A 270 -19.30 -14.53 -15.77
N ALA A 271 -18.94 -14.67 -14.49
CA ALA A 271 -18.32 -15.89 -13.96
C ALA A 271 -19.17 -17.13 -14.28
N LYS A 272 -20.50 -17.00 -14.18
CA LYS A 272 -21.42 -18.07 -14.56
C LYS A 272 -21.34 -18.42 -16.05
N THR A 273 -21.32 -17.41 -16.92
CA THR A 273 -21.23 -17.63 -18.37
C THR A 273 -19.93 -18.32 -18.73
N LEU A 274 -18.82 -17.88 -18.14
CA LEU A 274 -17.52 -18.52 -18.34
C LEU A 274 -17.51 -19.95 -17.81
N ALA A 275 -18.07 -20.18 -16.61
CA ALA A 275 -18.18 -21.52 -16.02
C ALA A 275 -19.01 -22.48 -16.88
N ASP A 276 -20.14 -22.02 -17.40
CA ASP A 276 -21.01 -22.80 -18.29
C ASP A 276 -20.32 -23.12 -19.64
N GLU A 277 -19.56 -22.18 -20.22
CA GLU A 277 -18.83 -22.37 -21.49
C GLU A 277 -17.56 -23.22 -21.34
N ALA A 278 -16.87 -23.08 -20.21
CA ALA A 278 -15.69 -23.86 -19.89
C ALA A 278 -16.03 -25.26 -19.35
N GLY A 279 -17.23 -25.42 -18.79
CA GLY A 279 -17.71 -26.68 -18.20
C GLY A 279 -17.13 -26.94 -16.81
N VAL A 280 -16.93 -25.89 -16.02
CA VAL A 280 -16.28 -25.92 -14.69
C VAL A 280 -17.24 -25.51 -13.57
N GLU A 281 -16.86 -25.76 -12.32
CA GLU A 281 -17.66 -25.38 -11.15
C GLU A 281 -17.43 -23.92 -10.75
N MET A 282 -18.33 -23.36 -9.95
CA MET A 282 -18.17 -22.04 -9.34
C MET A 282 -17.93 -22.18 -7.83
N ALA A 283 -17.13 -21.29 -7.27
CA ALA A 283 -16.90 -21.20 -5.82
C ALA A 283 -16.85 -19.74 -5.36
N VAL A 284 -17.16 -19.48 -4.09
CA VAL A 284 -17.11 -18.11 -3.55
C VAL A 284 -15.67 -17.76 -3.16
N LEU A 285 -15.22 -16.56 -3.50
CA LEU A 285 -14.04 -15.93 -2.91
C LEU A 285 -14.43 -14.48 -2.62
N ASN A 286 -14.67 -14.17 -1.35
CA ASN A 286 -15.28 -12.92 -0.94
C ASN A 286 -14.19 -11.84 -0.72
N PRO A 287 -14.23 -10.68 -1.41
CA PRO A 287 -13.24 -9.63 -1.28
C PRO A 287 -13.36 -8.86 0.03
N LEU A 288 -14.37 -9.14 0.86
CA LEU A 288 -14.64 -8.54 2.17
C LEU A 288 -14.97 -7.05 2.16
N GLU A 289 -15.14 -6.41 1.00
CA GLU A 289 -15.56 -5.00 0.88
C GLU A 289 -16.83 -4.69 1.67
N SER A 290 -17.78 -5.63 1.64
CA SER A 290 -19.03 -5.57 2.39
C SER A 290 -19.33 -6.90 3.08
N LEU A 291 -20.00 -6.82 4.24
CA LEU A 291 -20.55 -7.99 4.90
C LEU A 291 -22.01 -7.73 5.26
N SER A 292 -22.91 -8.63 4.88
CA SER A 292 -24.35 -8.47 5.15
C SER A 292 -24.63 -8.35 6.66
N GLN A 293 -25.64 -7.55 7.03
CA GLN A 293 -26.07 -7.47 8.43
C GLN A 293 -26.51 -8.83 8.98
N GLU A 294 -27.11 -9.68 8.14
CA GLU A 294 -27.49 -11.05 8.53
C GLU A 294 -26.24 -11.88 8.88
N ALA A 295 -25.20 -11.83 8.05
CA ALA A 295 -23.94 -12.53 8.33
C ALA A 295 -23.26 -12.01 9.61
N MET A 296 -23.22 -10.69 9.83
CA MET A 296 -22.71 -10.10 11.07
C MET A 296 -23.52 -10.53 12.29
N ASP A 297 -24.85 -10.56 12.20
CA ASP A 297 -25.74 -11.00 13.28
C ASP A 297 -25.57 -12.51 13.58
N GLU A 298 -25.19 -13.29 12.57
CA GLU A 298 -24.84 -14.72 12.70
C GLU A 298 -23.41 -14.96 13.22
N GLY A 299 -22.63 -13.89 13.38
CA GLY A 299 -21.27 -13.92 13.94
C GLY A 299 -20.16 -14.08 12.91
N ALA A 300 -20.45 -13.81 11.63
CA ALA A 300 -19.40 -13.68 10.63
C ALA A 300 -18.59 -12.39 10.87
N ASP A 301 -17.29 -12.53 10.79
CA ASP A 301 -16.28 -11.47 10.89
C ASP A 301 -15.19 -11.64 9.82
N TYR A 302 -14.27 -10.66 9.74
CA TYR A 302 -13.12 -10.69 8.82
C TYR A 302 -12.36 -12.03 8.87
N ILE A 303 -12.03 -12.54 10.06
CA ILE A 303 -11.22 -13.76 10.23
C ILE A 303 -12.00 -14.99 9.72
N SER A 304 -13.28 -15.09 10.05
CA SER A 304 -14.13 -16.20 9.65
C SER A 304 -14.29 -16.26 8.12
N VAL A 305 -14.52 -15.12 7.47
CA VAL A 305 -14.66 -15.04 6.01
C VAL A 305 -13.32 -15.34 5.34
N MET A 306 -12.21 -14.85 5.87
CA MET A 306 -10.88 -15.20 5.36
C MET A 306 -10.56 -16.70 5.51
N LYS A 307 -11.04 -17.37 6.56
CA LYS A 307 -10.91 -18.84 6.68
C LYS A 307 -11.80 -19.58 5.66
N GLU A 308 -12.97 -19.04 5.34
CA GLU A 308 -13.83 -19.57 4.27
C GLU A 308 -13.20 -19.38 2.89
N ASN A 309 -12.60 -18.22 2.62
CA ASN A 309 -11.82 -17.95 1.42
C ASN A 309 -10.67 -18.95 1.26
N LEU A 310 -9.89 -19.20 2.32
CA LEU A 310 -8.82 -20.20 2.29
C LEU A 310 -9.35 -21.60 1.94
N THR A 311 -10.45 -22.00 2.57
CA THR A 311 -11.12 -23.29 2.28
C THR A 311 -11.59 -23.36 0.83
N SER A 312 -12.03 -22.23 0.27
CA SER A 312 -12.45 -22.14 -1.12
C SER A 312 -11.25 -22.26 -2.07
N LEU A 313 -10.16 -21.52 -1.82
CA LEU A 313 -8.92 -21.57 -2.59
C LEU A 313 -8.31 -22.97 -2.64
N GLN A 314 -8.35 -23.70 -1.51
CA GLN A 314 -7.91 -25.10 -1.42
C GLN A 314 -8.62 -26.05 -2.38
N LYS A 315 -9.84 -25.72 -2.85
CA LYS A 315 -10.49 -26.52 -3.92
C LYS A 315 -9.71 -26.50 -5.22
N THR A 316 -8.91 -25.46 -5.46
CA THR A 316 -8.02 -25.33 -6.62
C THR A 316 -6.58 -25.69 -6.26
N THR A 317 -6.03 -25.12 -5.17
CA THR A 317 -4.61 -25.25 -4.85
C THR A 317 -4.21 -26.66 -4.39
N ASP A 318 -5.12 -27.45 -3.81
CA ASP A 318 -4.86 -28.84 -3.39
C ASP A 318 -5.03 -29.87 -4.54
N LEU A 319 -5.48 -29.43 -5.72
CA LEU A 319 -5.57 -30.32 -6.88
C LEU A 319 -4.16 -30.69 -7.36
N PRO A 320 -3.96 -31.91 -7.89
CA PRO A 320 -2.67 -32.28 -8.47
C PRO A 320 -2.23 -31.26 -9.53
N ALA A 321 -0.92 -30.97 -9.58
CA ALA A 321 -0.33 -30.09 -10.58
C ALA A 321 -0.85 -30.41 -11.99
N ALA A 322 -1.23 -29.37 -12.74
CA ALA A 322 -1.64 -29.54 -14.11
C ALA A 322 -0.45 -30.03 -14.97
N ASP A 323 -0.74 -30.75 -16.06
CA ASP A 323 0.27 -31.14 -17.05
C ASP A 323 0.73 -29.94 -17.93
N ALA A 324 0.15 -28.76 -17.71
CA ALA A 324 0.40 -27.55 -18.50
C ALA A 324 1.65 -26.79 -18.00
N GLU A 325 2.44 -26.29 -18.95
CA GLU A 325 3.46 -25.27 -18.65
C GLU A 325 2.71 -23.99 -18.28
N THR A 326 3.05 -23.40 -17.12
CA THR A 326 2.62 -22.05 -16.77
C THR A 326 2.93 -21.12 -17.94
N ALA A 327 1.93 -20.38 -18.41
CA ALA A 327 2.16 -19.35 -19.40
C ALA A 327 3.12 -18.32 -18.79
N GLU A 328 4.30 -18.13 -19.39
CA GLU A 328 5.16 -17.00 -19.03
C GLU A 328 4.40 -15.73 -19.39
N GLU A 329 4.18 -14.84 -18.42
CA GLU A 329 3.78 -13.46 -18.73
C GLU A 329 4.89 -12.83 -19.59
N GLU A 330 4.53 -12.42 -20.81
CA GLU A 330 5.45 -11.68 -21.65
C GLU A 330 5.62 -10.29 -21.05
N THR A 331 6.84 -9.94 -20.65
CA THR A 331 7.17 -8.59 -20.18
C THR A 331 6.82 -7.58 -21.28
N GLU A 332 6.02 -6.56 -20.96
CA GLU A 332 5.61 -5.58 -21.95
C GLU A 332 6.83 -4.88 -22.57
N GLN A 333 6.90 -4.89 -23.90
CA GLN A 333 8.00 -4.31 -24.65
C GLN A 333 7.81 -2.79 -24.81
N THR A 334 8.00 -2.07 -23.72
CA THR A 334 7.92 -0.60 -23.68
C THR A 334 9.29 0.06 -23.79
N VAL A 335 9.31 1.36 -24.14
CA VAL A 335 10.54 2.18 -24.14
C VAL A 335 11.16 2.20 -22.74
N TYR A 336 10.34 2.38 -21.71
CA TYR A 336 10.76 2.41 -20.31
C TYR A 336 11.46 1.10 -19.88
N ASN A 337 10.93 -0.05 -20.33
CA ASN A 337 11.52 -1.37 -20.12
C ASN A 337 12.75 -1.67 -20.99
N GLY A 338 13.13 -0.73 -21.86
CA GLY A 338 14.33 -0.83 -22.69
C GLY A 338 14.11 -1.44 -24.06
N TYR A 339 12.87 -1.45 -24.55
CA TYR A 339 12.49 -1.91 -25.89
C TYR A 339 12.09 -0.72 -26.77
N PHE A 340 12.98 -0.34 -27.69
CA PHE A 340 12.81 0.80 -28.60
C PHE A 340 13.55 0.55 -29.90
N GLU A 341 13.37 1.38 -30.94
CA GLU A 341 14.21 1.35 -32.14
C GLU A 341 15.31 2.42 -32.09
N ASP A 342 16.45 2.18 -32.74
CA ASP A 342 17.56 3.18 -32.79
C ASP A 342 17.13 4.51 -33.42
N ALA A 343 16.10 4.49 -34.28
CA ALA A 343 15.57 5.67 -34.94
C ALA A 343 14.80 6.60 -34.00
N ASP A 344 14.37 6.10 -32.83
CA ASP A 344 13.60 6.84 -31.84
C ASP A 344 14.51 7.57 -30.83
N VAL A 345 15.80 7.23 -30.79
CA VAL A 345 16.77 7.84 -29.88
C VAL A 345 17.20 9.21 -30.41
N ALA A 346 17.09 10.24 -29.57
CA ALA A 346 17.42 11.61 -29.92
C ALA A 346 18.33 12.27 -28.87
N ASP A 347 19.18 13.19 -29.34
CA ASP A 347 20.02 14.01 -28.47
C ASP A 347 19.15 14.78 -27.46
N ARG A 348 19.67 14.92 -26.23
CA ARG A 348 19.02 15.62 -25.11
C ARG A 348 19.85 16.79 -24.62
N THR A 349 19.23 17.62 -23.78
CA THR A 349 19.86 18.78 -23.16
C THR A 349 19.90 18.66 -21.64
N LEU A 350 20.81 19.35 -20.97
CA LEU A 350 20.89 19.29 -19.51
C LEU A 350 19.62 19.83 -18.83
N SER A 351 18.90 20.74 -19.50
CA SER A 351 17.60 21.25 -19.05
C SER A 351 16.53 20.16 -18.88
N ASP A 352 16.67 19.01 -19.55
CA ASP A 352 15.76 17.87 -19.40
C ASP A 352 15.85 17.25 -17.98
N TYR A 353 16.95 17.54 -17.27
CA TYR A 353 17.23 17.11 -15.90
C TYR A 353 17.18 18.28 -14.90
N ALA A 354 16.75 19.48 -15.32
CA ALA A 354 16.74 20.64 -14.45
C ALA A 354 15.83 20.43 -13.23
N GLY A 355 16.32 20.79 -12.04
CA GLY A 355 15.59 20.53 -10.80
C GLY A 355 16.50 20.50 -9.58
N GLU A 356 15.89 20.33 -8.41
CA GLU A 356 16.58 20.05 -7.15
C GLU A 356 16.33 18.58 -6.80
N TRP A 357 17.41 17.84 -6.59
CA TRP A 357 17.37 16.39 -6.50
C TRP A 357 18.00 15.89 -5.19
N GLN A 358 17.41 14.85 -4.60
CA GLN A 358 17.88 14.18 -3.38
C GLN A 358 18.24 12.72 -3.65
N SER A 359 19.30 12.24 -3.00
CA SER A 359 19.70 10.83 -3.08
C SER A 359 18.66 9.93 -2.40
N VAL A 360 18.38 8.77 -3.00
CA VAL A 360 17.50 7.75 -2.39
C VAL A 360 18.22 6.88 -1.36
N TYR A 361 19.56 6.96 -1.29
CA TYR A 361 20.36 6.08 -0.42
C TYR A 361 19.99 6.16 1.07
N PRO A 362 19.72 7.35 1.66
CA PRO A 362 19.27 7.43 3.06
C PRO A 362 17.95 6.68 3.33
N PHE A 363 17.01 6.69 2.39
CA PHE A 363 15.72 5.98 2.51
C PHE A 363 15.89 4.45 2.40
N LEU A 364 16.94 3.98 1.71
CA LEU A 364 17.33 2.57 1.76
C LEU A 364 17.90 2.22 3.14
N GLU A 365 18.77 3.07 3.69
CA GLU A 365 19.47 2.83 4.96
C GLU A 365 18.52 2.82 6.17
N ASP A 366 17.51 3.70 6.19
CA ASP A 366 16.55 3.79 7.30
C ASP A 366 15.39 2.76 7.23
N GLY A 367 15.27 2.05 6.10
CA GLY A 367 14.27 1.00 5.88
C GLY A 367 12.99 1.48 5.18
N THR A 368 12.89 2.74 4.80
CA THR A 368 11.74 3.27 4.04
C THR A 368 11.47 2.49 2.76
N LEU A 369 12.52 2.01 2.08
CA LEU A 369 12.41 1.22 0.84
C LEU A 369 12.22 -0.29 1.05
N ASP A 370 12.07 -0.79 2.28
CA ASP A 370 12.05 -2.24 2.54
C ASP A 370 10.87 -2.96 1.87
N GLN A 371 9.71 -2.31 1.77
CA GLN A 371 8.55 -2.85 1.06
C GLN A 371 8.80 -3.00 -0.45
N VAL A 372 9.59 -2.10 -1.05
CA VAL A 372 9.97 -2.20 -2.47
C VAL A 372 10.76 -3.49 -2.72
N PHE A 373 11.69 -3.83 -1.82
CA PHE A 373 12.48 -5.05 -1.95
C PHE A 373 11.68 -6.32 -1.62
N ASP A 374 10.74 -6.25 -0.68
CA ASP A 374 9.79 -7.32 -0.42
C ASP A 374 8.96 -7.64 -1.67
N TYR A 375 8.35 -6.63 -2.30
CA TYR A 375 7.64 -6.80 -3.57
C TYR A 375 8.52 -7.37 -4.67
N LYS A 376 9.73 -6.80 -4.88
CA LYS A 376 10.64 -7.30 -5.92
C LYS A 376 10.95 -8.79 -5.72
N SER A 377 11.10 -9.25 -4.47
CA SER A 377 11.36 -10.67 -4.16
C SER A 377 10.16 -11.59 -4.36
N LYS A 378 8.93 -11.06 -4.28
CA LYS A 378 7.68 -11.80 -4.50
C LYS A 378 7.25 -11.81 -5.96
N LEU A 379 7.53 -10.74 -6.69
CA LEU A 379 7.18 -10.57 -8.10
C LEU A 379 8.23 -11.11 -9.07
N ASN A 380 9.48 -11.26 -8.62
CA ASN A 380 10.58 -11.74 -9.48
C ASN A 380 11.26 -12.95 -8.86
N ASP A 381 11.61 -13.90 -9.73
CA ASP A 381 12.46 -15.01 -9.33
C ASP A 381 13.92 -14.58 -9.13
N GLY A 382 14.56 -15.14 -8.11
CA GLY A 382 16.01 -15.28 -8.04
C GLY A 382 16.73 -14.51 -6.93
N MET A 383 16.08 -13.55 -6.27
CA MET A 383 16.65 -12.84 -5.12
C MET A 383 15.62 -12.69 -4.00
N THR A 384 16.05 -12.92 -2.77
CA THR A 384 15.31 -12.58 -1.55
C THR A 384 15.28 -11.06 -1.35
N ALA A 385 14.36 -10.56 -0.51
CA ALA A 385 14.30 -9.13 -0.18
C ALA A 385 15.63 -8.59 0.40
N GLU A 386 16.35 -9.39 1.20
CA GLU A 386 17.67 -9.02 1.73
C GLU A 386 18.73 -8.94 0.62
N GLU A 387 18.72 -9.87 -0.33
CA GLU A 387 19.62 -9.85 -1.50
C GLU A 387 19.31 -8.66 -2.43
N TYR A 388 18.03 -8.34 -2.64
CA TYR A 388 17.64 -7.11 -3.34
C TYR A 388 18.14 -5.88 -2.60
N LYS A 389 17.95 -5.80 -1.28
CA LYS A 389 18.46 -4.68 -0.49
C LYS A 389 19.99 -4.55 -0.59
N GLU A 390 20.75 -5.64 -0.58
CA GLU A 390 22.22 -5.61 -0.75
C GLU A 390 22.62 -5.17 -2.17
N TYR A 391 21.91 -5.65 -3.19
CA TYR A 391 22.10 -5.21 -4.58
C TYR A 391 21.87 -3.70 -4.73
N TYR A 392 20.73 -3.20 -4.26
CA TYR A 392 20.40 -1.78 -4.32
C TYR A 392 21.27 -0.93 -3.38
N THR A 393 21.80 -1.49 -2.28
CA THR A 393 22.80 -0.80 -1.44
C THR A 393 24.04 -0.47 -2.26
N THR A 394 24.53 -1.42 -3.06
CA THR A 394 25.70 -1.21 -3.94
C THR A 394 25.39 -0.18 -5.03
N GLY A 395 24.21 -0.29 -5.64
CA GLY A 395 23.73 0.62 -6.67
C GLY A 395 23.58 2.06 -6.20
N TYR A 396 22.88 2.28 -5.09
CA TYR A 396 22.48 3.62 -4.64
C TYR A 396 23.52 4.36 -3.80
N GLN A 397 24.49 3.66 -3.21
CA GLN A 397 25.46 4.25 -2.30
C GLN A 397 26.07 5.53 -2.88
N THR A 398 26.15 6.61 -2.11
CA THR A 398 26.76 7.86 -2.56
C THR A 398 27.03 8.75 -1.34
N ASP A 399 28.02 9.63 -1.43
CA ASP A 399 28.23 10.70 -0.46
C ASP A 399 27.63 12.05 -0.90
N ILE A 400 27.03 12.10 -2.09
CA ILE A 400 26.36 13.29 -2.62
C ILE A 400 24.91 13.27 -2.15
N ASP A 401 24.60 14.14 -1.19
CA ASP A 401 23.28 14.27 -0.58
C ASP A 401 22.26 14.80 -1.59
N ASN A 402 22.64 15.86 -2.32
CA ASN A 402 21.78 16.56 -3.27
C ASN A 402 22.52 16.97 -4.53
N ILE A 403 21.75 17.07 -5.62
CA ILE A 403 22.21 17.60 -6.91
C ILE A 403 21.23 18.67 -7.37
N ASN A 404 21.71 19.87 -7.69
CA ASN A 404 20.89 20.91 -8.33
C ASN A 404 21.33 21.10 -9.77
N ILE A 405 20.39 21.00 -10.69
CA ILE A 405 20.65 21.06 -12.13
C ILE A 405 19.92 22.27 -12.73
N THR A 406 20.62 23.02 -13.57
CA THR A 406 20.05 24.08 -14.41
C THR A 406 20.28 23.75 -15.89
N ASP A 407 19.89 24.65 -16.80
CA ASP A 407 20.12 24.51 -18.25
C ASP A 407 21.56 24.17 -18.64
N ASN A 408 22.56 24.56 -17.84
CA ASN A 408 23.97 24.35 -18.16
C ASN A 408 24.89 24.02 -16.97
N THR A 409 24.39 23.97 -15.73
CA THR A 409 25.23 23.68 -14.56
C THR A 409 24.70 22.50 -13.75
N ILE A 410 25.62 21.76 -13.14
CA ILE A 410 25.33 20.79 -12.08
C ILE A 410 26.05 21.25 -10.82
N GLU A 411 25.32 21.41 -9.73
CA GLU A 411 25.82 21.63 -8.37
C GLU A 411 25.69 20.33 -7.57
N TYR A 412 26.81 19.83 -7.04
CA TYR A 412 26.87 18.67 -6.17
C TYR A 412 27.01 19.13 -4.72
N ILE A 413 26.18 18.62 -3.83
CA ILE A 413 26.16 18.97 -2.41
C ILE A 413 26.55 17.74 -1.59
N VAL A 414 27.61 17.85 -0.81
CA VAL A 414 28.16 16.80 0.06
C VAL A 414 28.35 17.38 1.46
N ALA A 415 27.63 16.86 2.45
CA ALA A 415 27.69 17.31 3.84
C ALA A 415 27.54 18.85 3.99
N GLY A 416 26.70 19.46 3.15
CA GLY A 416 26.44 20.90 3.11
C GLY A 416 27.51 21.77 2.43
N GLU A 417 28.58 21.19 1.88
CA GLU A 417 29.51 21.88 0.98
C GLU A 417 29.09 21.63 -0.48
N SER A 418 29.14 22.66 -1.33
CA SER A 418 28.77 22.52 -2.74
C SER A 418 29.91 22.80 -3.72
N LYS A 419 29.88 22.08 -4.85
CA LYS A 419 30.74 22.31 -6.02
C LYS A 419 29.86 22.40 -7.26
N THR A 420 30.04 23.46 -8.04
CA THR A 420 29.24 23.70 -9.25
C THR A 420 30.14 23.78 -10.46
N PHE A 421 29.74 23.10 -11.54
CA PHE A 421 30.45 23.14 -12.81
C PHE A 421 29.48 23.37 -13.97
N GLU A 422 29.96 24.02 -15.03
CA GLU A 422 29.24 24.15 -16.30
C GLU A 422 29.55 22.94 -17.19
N TYR A 423 28.51 22.33 -17.76
CA TYR A 423 28.61 21.11 -18.55
C TYR A 423 28.19 21.35 -20.01
N ASN A 424 28.82 20.59 -20.90
CA ASN A 424 28.47 20.54 -22.31
C ASN A 424 27.99 19.12 -22.64
N TYR A 425 26.90 19.02 -23.39
CA TYR A 425 26.48 17.75 -23.97
C TYR A 425 27.51 17.26 -24.98
N VAL A 426 27.89 15.98 -24.89
CA VAL A 426 28.90 15.38 -25.78
C VAL A 426 28.39 14.18 -26.57
N GLY A 427 27.14 13.75 -26.35
CA GLY A 427 26.48 12.68 -27.11
C GLY A 427 25.67 11.74 -26.23
N TYR A 428 25.23 10.62 -26.79
CA TYR A 428 24.61 9.52 -26.07
C TYR A 428 25.26 8.20 -26.47
N GLU A 429 25.08 7.17 -25.64
CA GLU A 429 25.46 5.79 -25.95
C GLU A 429 24.32 4.82 -25.62
N ILE A 430 24.08 3.87 -26.52
CA ILE A 430 23.06 2.83 -26.36
C ILE A 430 23.73 1.57 -25.81
N LEU A 431 23.33 1.15 -24.62
CA LEU A 431 23.80 -0.06 -23.96
C LEU A 431 22.80 -1.20 -24.19
N THR A 432 23.30 -2.43 -24.26
CA THR A 432 22.49 -3.65 -24.33
C THR A 432 22.84 -4.53 -23.14
N TYR A 433 21.84 -4.88 -22.34
CA TYR A 433 22.00 -5.66 -21.13
C TYR A 433 21.85 -7.16 -21.41
N GLU A 434 22.23 -8.02 -20.46
CA GLU A 434 22.22 -9.48 -20.64
C GLU A 434 20.82 -10.05 -20.95
N LYS A 435 19.77 -9.43 -20.39
CA LYS A 435 18.36 -9.78 -20.65
C LYS A 435 17.90 -9.41 -22.07
N GLY A 436 18.71 -8.68 -22.84
CA GLY A 436 18.41 -8.25 -24.21
C GLY A 436 17.71 -6.90 -24.31
N ASN A 437 17.20 -6.37 -23.19
CA ASN A 437 16.73 -5.00 -23.11
C ASN A 437 17.90 -4.00 -23.19
N ARG A 438 17.58 -2.73 -23.45
CA ARG A 438 18.55 -1.68 -23.78
C ARG A 438 18.32 -0.44 -22.94
N GLY A 439 19.33 0.40 -22.83
CA GLY A 439 19.24 1.69 -22.14
C GLY A 439 20.08 2.74 -22.85
N VAL A 440 19.73 4.01 -22.70
CA VAL A 440 20.49 5.12 -23.29
C VAL A 440 21.14 5.90 -22.17
N ARG A 441 22.46 6.11 -22.28
CA ARG A 441 23.18 7.06 -21.42
C ARG A 441 23.40 8.36 -22.16
N PHE A 442 23.04 9.48 -21.54
CA PHE A 442 23.28 10.82 -22.07
C PHE A 442 24.52 11.43 -21.41
N LEU A 443 25.51 11.80 -22.23
CA LEU A 443 26.87 12.12 -21.78
C LEU A 443 27.10 13.63 -21.74
N PHE A 444 27.67 14.10 -20.64
CA PHE A 444 28.04 15.48 -20.39
C PHE A 444 29.50 15.60 -19.90
N GLU A 445 30.21 16.65 -20.31
CA GLU A 445 31.58 16.93 -19.87
C GLU A 445 31.76 18.40 -19.48
N THR A 446 32.50 18.64 -18.40
CA THR A 446 32.99 19.98 -18.03
C THR A 446 34.44 20.20 -18.45
N ASN A 447 34.75 21.42 -18.87
CA ASN A 447 36.11 21.86 -19.20
C ASN A 447 36.84 22.46 -17.99
N ASP A 448 36.23 22.47 -16.81
CA ASP A 448 36.84 23.00 -15.61
C ASP A 448 38.03 22.12 -15.16
N PRO A 449 39.26 22.66 -15.07
CA PRO A 449 40.43 21.89 -14.67
C PRO A 449 40.40 21.44 -13.20
N GLU A 450 39.50 21.98 -12.37
CA GLU A 450 39.33 21.65 -10.96
C GLU A 450 38.18 20.66 -10.72
N ALA A 451 37.49 20.18 -11.77
CA ALA A 451 36.36 19.26 -11.66
C ALA A 451 36.70 17.91 -11.00
N GLY A 452 37.93 17.43 -11.15
CA GLY A 452 38.36 16.15 -10.58
C GLY A 452 37.47 15.00 -11.05
N ASP A 453 36.84 14.30 -10.11
CA ASP A 453 35.94 13.18 -10.39
C ASP A 453 34.59 13.61 -10.98
N TYR A 454 34.27 14.91 -10.99
CA TYR A 454 33.06 15.44 -11.65
C TYR A 454 33.33 15.83 -13.11
N LYS A 455 34.42 15.36 -13.73
CA LYS A 455 34.77 15.81 -15.08
C LYS A 455 33.78 15.30 -16.14
N TYR A 456 33.44 14.01 -16.06
CA TYR A 456 32.52 13.33 -16.97
C TYR A 456 31.29 12.89 -16.19
N VAL A 457 30.12 13.06 -16.79
CA VAL A 457 28.82 12.70 -16.20
C VAL A 457 27.96 11.99 -17.25
N GLN A 458 27.20 11.00 -16.82
CA GLN A 458 26.22 10.28 -17.63
C GLN A 458 24.91 10.16 -16.88
N PHE A 459 23.79 10.38 -17.57
CA PHE A 459 22.44 10.16 -17.04
C PHE A 459 21.77 8.97 -17.72
N SER A 460 21.03 8.18 -16.95
CA SER A 460 20.11 7.14 -17.40
C SER A 460 18.81 7.30 -16.64
N ASP A 461 17.70 7.49 -17.33
CA ASP A 461 16.39 7.82 -16.75
C ASP A 461 15.24 7.10 -17.46
N HIS A 462 15.52 5.94 -18.08
CA HIS A 462 14.56 5.13 -18.84
C HIS A 462 14.01 5.79 -20.13
N ASN A 463 14.32 7.06 -20.37
CA ASN A 463 13.94 7.81 -21.56
C ASN A 463 15.01 7.73 -22.66
N ILE A 464 14.58 7.95 -23.90
CA ILE A 464 15.47 7.86 -25.09
C ILE A 464 15.48 9.13 -25.94
N ALA A 465 14.66 10.12 -25.60
CA ALA A 465 14.47 11.36 -26.35
C ALA A 465 14.11 12.51 -25.39
N PRO A 466 14.09 13.78 -25.85
CA PRO A 466 13.80 14.93 -24.98
C PRO A 466 12.46 14.84 -24.26
N VAL A 467 12.53 14.78 -22.93
CA VAL A 467 11.42 14.77 -21.97
C VAL A 467 11.96 15.21 -20.62
N GLU A 468 11.12 15.86 -19.81
CA GLU A 468 11.43 16.16 -18.42
C GLU A 468 11.50 14.86 -17.61
N THR A 469 12.59 14.68 -16.86
CA THR A 469 12.86 13.44 -16.13
C THR A 469 12.08 13.36 -14.82
N GLY A 470 11.55 12.17 -14.47
CA GLY A 470 10.92 11.93 -13.16
C GLY A 470 11.94 11.63 -12.06
N HIS A 471 12.92 10.79 -12.38
CA HIS A 471 14.11 10.48 -11.59
C HIS A 471 15.27 10.18 -12.53
N TYR A 472 16.48 9.96 -12.01
CA TYR A 472 17.58 9.44 -12.82
C TYR A 472 18.59 8.64 -12.00
N HIS A 473 19.31 7.79 -12.72
CA HIS A 473 20.58 7.22 -12.30
C HIS A 473 21.73 8.03 -12.90
N ILE A 474 22.70 8.42 -12.08
CA ILE A 474 23.83 9.26 -12.49
C ILE A 474 25.17 8.53 -12.29
N TYR A 475 26.05 8.65 -13.27
CA TYR A 475 27.41 8.11 -13.24
C TYR A 475 28.39 9.25 -13.44
N TRP A 476 29.44 9.34 -12.62
CA TRP A 476 30.45 10.38 -12.75
C TRP A 476 31.86 9.87 -12.49
N GLY A 477 32.85 10.51 -13.11
CA GLY A 477 34.25 10.14 -12.93
C GLY A 477 35.24 11.13 -13.59
N GLY A 478 36.52 10.97 -13.24
CA GLY A 478 37.61 11.83 -13.73
C GLY A 478 38.40 11.27 -14.91
N GLU A 479 38.19 10.01 -15.30
CA GLU A 479 39.04 9.32 -16.29
C GLU A 479 38.60 9.56 -17.74
N SER A 480 37.43 9.06 -18.13
CA SER A 480 36.86 9.19 -19.48
C SER A 480 35.38 8.81 -19.51
N GLN A 481 34.67 9.17 -20.57
CA GLN A 481 33.30 8.70 -20.81
C GLN A 481 33.26 7.18 -20.99
N GLU A 482 34.25 6.63 -21.70
CA GLU A 482 34.35 5.19 -21.97
C GLU A 482 34.51 4.36 -20.69
N ALA A 483 35.28 4.87 -19.71
CA ALA A 483 35.42 4.20 -18.41
C ALA A 483 34.09 4.14 -17.64
N LEU A 484 33.26 5.19 -17.72
CA LEU A 484 31.95 5.20 -17.06
C LEU A 484 30.97 4.24 -17.72
N LEU A 485 31.06 4.01 -19.04
CA LEU A 485 30.19 3.04 -19.74
C LEU A 485 30.44 1.60 -19.30
N GLU A 486 31.59 1.30 -18.68
CA GLU A 486 31.90 -0.01 -18.09
C GLU A 486 31.32 -0.18 -16.68
N GLU A 487 30.95 0.92 -16.00
CA GLU A 487 30.34 0.89 -14.67
C GLU A 487 28.86 0.49 -14.75
N VAL A 488 28.49 -0.60 -14.08
CA VAL A 488 27.12 -1.14 -14.05
C VAL A 488 26.68 -1.55 -12.64
N ASP A 489 27.58 -1.52 -11.66
CA ASP A 489 27.32 -1.95 -10.30
C ASP A 489 26.90 -0.76 -9.41
N HIS A 490 27.44 0.43 -9.70
CA HIS A 490 27.19 1.67 -8.96
C HIS A 490 26.45 2.70 -9.82
N TRP A 491 25.22 3.01 -9.42
CA TRP A 491 24.30 3.88 -10.13
C TRP A 491 23.47 4.71 -9.13
N PRO A 492 24.12 5.68 -8.46
CA PRO A 492 23.45 6.57 -7.52
C PRO A 492 22.20 7.18 -8.15
N THR A 493 21.12 7.16 -7.39
CA THR A 493 19.78 7.43 -7.90
C THR A 493 19.16 8.60 -7.15
N TYR A 494 18.52 9.48 -7.90
CA TYR A 494 18.03 10.75 -7.41
C TYR A 494 16.60 11.03 -7.84
N TYR A 495 15.81 11.50 -6.90
CA TYR A 495 14.42 11.94 -7.06
C TYR A 495 14.27 13.42 -6.68
N PRO A 496 13.18 14.09 -7.07
CA PRO A 496 12.92 15.48 -6.69
C PRO A 496 12.94 15.70 -5.17
N THR A 497 13.45 16.85 -4.71
CA THR A 497 13.58 17.17 -3.27
C THR A 497 12.26 17.40 -2.54
N ASP A 498 11.17 17.60 -3.28
CA ASP A 498 9.82 17.78 -2.74
C ASP A 498 9.08 16.46 -2.49
N MET A 499 9.60 15.33 -2.99
CA MET A 499 9.08 14.00 -2.66
C MET A 499 9.59 13.51 -1.30
N SER A 500 8.70 12.97 -0.49
CA SER A 500 9.01 12.20 0.71
C SER A 500 9.53 10.80 0.36
N GLY A 501 10.16 10.13 1.33
CA GLY A 501 10.63 8.77 1.15
C GLY A 501 9.51 7.76 0.83
N SER A 502 8.31 7.96 1.38
CA SER A 502 7.13 7.13 1.06
C SER A 502 6.60 7.37 -0.35
N GLU A 503 6.57 8.62 -0.82
CA GLU A 503 6.22 8.92 -2.22
C GLU A 503 7.23 8.32 -3.19
N ILE A 504 8.53 8.35 -2.87
CA ILE A 504 9.58 7.68 -3.66
C ILE A 504 9.38 6.17 -3.66
N ALA A 505 9.11 5.55 -2.51
CA ALA A 505 8.86 4.11 -2.41
C ALA A 505 7.63 3.68 -3.23
N GLN A 506 6.58 4.51 -3.23
CA GLN A 506 5.37 4.30 -4.03
C GLN A 506 5.63 4.43 -5.52
N GLU A 507 6.37 5.46 -5.95
CA GLU A 507 6.72 5.66 -7.36
C GLU A 507 7.56 4.50 -7.91
N MET A 508 8.49 3.96 -7.10
CA MET A 508 9.31 2.80 -7.49
C MET A 508 8.50 1.53 -7.79
N MET A 509 7.22 1.49 -7.41
CA MET A 509 6.29 0.40 -7.70
C MET A 509 5.25 0.76 -8.77
N ALA A 510 5.17 2.02 -9.22
CA ALA A 510 4.20 2.47 -10.21
C ALA A 510 4.56 2.12 -11.67
N HIS A 511 5.79 1.66 -11.87
CA HIS A 511 6.42 1.35 -13.17
C HIS A 511 7.09 -0.02 -13.10
#